data_AF-A0A2D8S7U1-F1
#
_entry.id   AF-A0A2D8S7U1-F1
#
_cell.length_a   1.000
_cell.length_b   1.000
_cell.length_c   1.000
_cell.angle_alpha   90.00
_cell.angle_beta   90.00
_cell.angle_gamma   90.00
#
_symmetry.space_group_name_H-M   'P 1'
#
loop_
_entity.id
_entity.type
_entity.pdbx_description
1 polymer ?
#
loop_
_entity_poly.entity_id
_entity_poly.type
_entity_poly.pdbx_seq_one_letter_code
_entity_poly.pdbx_strand_id
1 'polypeptide(L)'
;MNSQQKDTLDKTRRHFLAWFGGTGITSLVFPSLLWEKIQNENDQLVTIDMIIEASRLAGLEFTREEQEVMIEGVNKSLATIDEIRDFHIDNSIPSPLYFNPLVPGVIVDTNEKPFRPTVPSGIRRPNDIEKVAFWPLTHLAKLIETRQVSAIELTKMYLNRLQRYNTTLNCVVTLTTKRALKQA
;
A
#
# COMPACT_ATOMS: atom_id res chain seq x y z
N MET A 1 25.28 -4.26 -5.47
CA MET A 1 24.82 -5.22 -6.50
C MET A 1 23.46 -4.74 -6.99
N ASN A 2 23.46 -4.19 -8.20
CA ASN A 2 22.34 -3.77 -9.08
C ASN A 2 21.27 -2.80 -8.57
N SER A 3 21.61 -1.51 -8.49
CA SER A 3 20.62 -0.40 -8.51
C SER A 3 20.26 0.07 -9.93
N GLN A 4 21.01 -0.37 -10.94
CA GLN A 4 20.78 -0.12 -12.37
C GLN A 4 19.54 -0.86 -12.94
N GLN A 5 18.80 -1.62 -12.12
CA GLN A 5 17.72 -2.50 -12.58
C GLN A 5 16.31 -2.02 -12.18
N LYS A 6 16.19 -0.89 -11.48
CA LYS A 6 14.89 -0.26 -11.14
C LYS A 6 14.52 0.93 -12.04
N ASP A 7 15.41 1.33 -12.95
CA ASP A 7 15.30 2.57 -13.73
C ASP A 7 14.47 2.43 -15.03
N THR A 8 13.82 1.28 -15.25
CA THR A 8 13.27 0.92 -16.58
C THR A 8 11.79 0.54 -16.62
N LEU A 9 11.02 0.63 -15.52
CA LEU A 9 9.67 0.02 -15.51
C LEU A 9 8.45 0.96 -15.40
N ASP A 10 8.60 2.23 -15.02
CA ASP A 10 7.45 3.14 -14.85
C ASP A 10 7.53 4.48 -15.62
N LYS A 11 8.51 4.68 -16.51
CA LYS A 11 8.56 5.84 -17.44
C LYS A 11 7.59 5.73 -18.62
N THR A 12 6.59 4.87 -18.52
CA THR A 12 6.22 3.98 -19.63
C THR A 12 4.95 4.44 -20.33
N ARG A 13 5.04 4.69 -21.66
CA ARG A 13 4.03 4.60 -22.75
C ARG A 13 2.56 4.90 -22.43
N ARG A 14 1.98 4.31 -21.39
CA ARG A 14 0.58 4.46 -20.94
C ARG A 14 0.14 5.91 -20.74
N HIS A 15 0.97 6.77 -20.15
CA HIS A 15 0.60 8.19 -19.96
C HIS A 15 0.59 8.97 -21.27
N PHE A 16 1.53 8.68 -22.17
CA PHE A 16 1.55 9.21 -23.53
C PHE A 16 0.30 8.75 -24.31
N LEU A 17 -0.07 7.47 -24.23
CA LEU A 17 -1.30 6.95 -24.81
C LEU A 17 -2.57 7.61 -24.22
N ALA A 18 -2.58 7.96 -22.94
CA ALA A 18 -3.72 8.59 -22.27
C ALA A 18 -3.98 10.02 -22.76
N TRP A 19 -2.94 10.79 -23.08
CA TRP A 19 -3.09 12.12 -23.68
C TRP A 19 -3.80 12.08 -25.04
N PHE A 20 -3.40 11.14 -25.91
CA PHE A 20 -4.08 10.92 -27.20
C PHE A 20 -5.52 10.41 -27.05
N GLY A 21 -5.80 9.65 -25.99
CA GLY A 21 -7.17 9.29 -25.63
C GLY A 21 -8.07 10.50 -25.33
N GLY A 22 -7.50 11.60 -24.80
CA GLY A 22 -8.22 12.84 -24.50
C GLY A 22 -8.51 13.72 -25.72
N THR A 23 -7.78 13.57 -26.83
CA THR A 23 -7.95 14.35 -28.07
C THR A 23 -8.90 13.69 -29.08
N GLY A 24 -9.50 12.54 -28.73
CA GLY A 24 -10.38 11.78 -29.63
C GLY A 24 -9.65 10.86 -30.60
N ILE A 25 -8.31 10.81 -30.56
CA ILE A 25 -7.50 9.86 -31.34
C ILE A 25 -7.47 8.52 -30.58
N THR A 26 -8.51 7.70 -30.80
CA THR A 26 -8.68 6.40 -30.13
C THR A 26 -7.86 5.27 -30.75
N SER A 27 -7.25 5.51 -31.91
CA SER A 27 -6.36 4.54 -32.57
C SER A 27 -5.04 4.41 -31.81
N LEU A 28 -4.78 3.23 -31.24
CA LEU A 28 -3.55 2.93 -30.50
C LEU A 28 -2.28 2.90 -31.38
N VAL A 29 -2.44 2.90 -32.72
CA VAL A 29 -1.35 2.73 -33.67
C VAL A 29 -0.50 4.00 -33.77
N PHE A 30 -1.14 5.15 -33.92
CA PHE A 30 -0.46 6.45 -34.03
C PHE A 30 0.45 6.76 -32.83
N PRO A 31 -0.06 6.72 -31.59
CA PRO A 31 0.76 7.03 -30.44
C PRO A 31 1.87 5.99 -30.21
N SER A 32 1.65 4.74 -30.60
CA SER A 32 2.66 3.69 -30.40
C SER A 32 3.87 3.88 -31.31
N LEU A 33 3.65 4.24 -32.57
CA LEU A 33 4.72 4.44 -33.56
C LEU A 33 5.48 5.75 -33.34
N LEU A 34 4.79 6.79 -32.87
CA LEU A 34 5.44 8.04 -32.49
C LEU A 34 6.40 7.82 -31.32
N TRP A 35 5.97 7.05 -30.32
CA TRP A 35 6.80 6.67 -29.18
C TRP A 35 8.04 5.85 -29.59
N GLU A 36 7.90 4.97 -30.58
CA GLU A 36 9.00 4.18 -31.14
C GLU A 36 10.04 5.05 -31.85
N LYS A 37 9.61 6.07 -32.60
CA LYS A 37 10.50 7.04 -33.23
C LYS A 37 11.29 7.87 -32.23
N ILE A 38 10.65 8.35 -31.14
CA ILE A 38 11.31 9.09 -30.06
C ILE A 38 12.44 8.26 -29.42
N GLN A 39 12.25 6.95 -29.24
CA GLN A 39 13.30 6.09 -28.69
C GLN A 39 14.49 5.89 -29.63
N ASN A 40 14.27 5.94 -30.94
CA ASN A 40 15.32 5.70 -31.93
C ASN A 40 16.18 6.95 -32.21
N GLU A 41 15.62 8.15 -32.06
CA GLU A 41 16.32 9.41 -32.38
C GLU A 41 17.03 10.08 -31.20
N ASN A 42 16.92 9.54 -29.97
CA ASN A 42 17.53 10.09 -28.73
C ASN A 42 17.16 11.55 -28.39
N ASP A 43 16.35 12.21 -29.21
CA ASP A 43 15.88 13.58 -28.97
C ASP A 43 14.78 13.60 -27.89
N GLN A 44 14.89 14.54 -26.96
CA GLN A 44 13.93 14.76 -25.88
C GLN A 44 12.67 15.50 -26.35
N LEU A 45 12.64 15.98 -27.58
CA LEU A 45 11.56 16.79 -28.15
C LEU A 45 11.00 16.12 -29.40
N VAL A 46 9.69 16.18 -29.57
CA VAL A 46 8.98 15.66 -30.75
C VAL A 46 9.06 16.68 -31.88
N THR A 47 9.56 16.23 -33.04
CA THR A 47 9.65 17.02 -34.26
C THR A 47 8.43 16.82 -35.16
N ILE A 48 8.23 17.72 -36.13
CA ILE A 48 7.09 17.65 -37.05
C ILE A 48 7.16 16.41 -37.95
N ASP A 49 8.36 16.01 -38.36
CA ASP A 49 8.57 14.85 -39.23
C ASP A 49 8.15 13.56 -38.53
N MET A 50 8.40 13.45 -37.22
CA MET A 50 7.95 12.32 -36.41
C MET A 50 6.42 12.21 -36.35
N ILE A 51 5.70 13.34 -36.28
CA ILE A 51 4.23 13.36 -36.33
C ILE A 51 3.72 12.95 -37.70
N ILE A 52 4.34 13.44 -38.79
CA ILE A 52 3.96 13.11 -40.17
C ILE A 52 4.16 11.62 -40.46
N GLU A 53 5.26 11.04 -39.97
CA GLU A 53 5.53 9.63 -40.20
C GLU A 53 4.64 8.74 -39.35
N ALA A 54 4.41 9.11 -38.08
CA ALA A 54 3.48 8.41 -37.22
C ALA A 54 2.04 8.46 -37.79
N SER A 55 1.62 9.60 -38.35
CA SER A 55 0.26 9.79 -38.90
C SER A 55 0.05 8.93 -40.14
N ARG A 56 1.04 8.94 -41.03
CA ARG A 56 1.07 8.08 -42.21
C ARG A 56 0.98 6.60 -41.84
N LEU A 57 1.79 6.15 -40.88
CA LEU A 57 1.78 4.74 -40.48
C LEU A 57 0.49 4.33 -39.75
N ALA A 58 -0.17 5.27 -39.09
CA ALA A 58 -1.44 5.03 -38.44
C ALA A 58 -2.66 5.20 -39.35
N GLY A 59 -2.45 5.58 -40.61
CA GLY A 59 -3.53 5.85 -41.56
C GLY A 59 -4.39 7.06 -41.20
N LEU A 60 -3.81 8.05 -40.52
CA LEU A 60 -4.48 9.29 -40.13
C LEU A 60 -3.97 10.44 -41.01
N GLU A 61 -4.88 11.29 -41.47
CA GLU A 61 -4.56 12.50 -42.20
C GLU A 61 -4.85 13.72 -41.31
N PHE A 62 -3.87 14.60 -41.18
CA PHE A 62 -3.96 15.84 -40.43
C PHE A 62 -3.46 16.99 -41.32
N THR A 63 -4.08 18.15 -41.21
CA THR A 63 -3.58 19.35 -41.90
C THR A 63 -2.29 19.84 -41.27
N ARG A 64 -1.57 20.73 -41.97
CA ARG A 64 -0.33 21.29 -41.44
C ARG A 64 -0.57 22.13 -40.19
N GLU A 65 -1.67 22.87 -40.13
CA GLU A 65 -2.04 23.63 -38.92
C GLU A 65 -2.33 22.70 -37.74
N GLU A 66 -3.01 21.57 -37.97
CA GLU A 66 -3.29 20.58 -36.92
C GLU A 66 -2.03 19.90 -36.39
N GLN A 67 -1.06 19.63 -37.27
CA GLN A 67 0.22 19.04 -36.89
C GLN A 67 1.06 20.01 -36.04
N GLU A 68 1.06 21.30 -36.36
CA GLU A 68 1.77 22.32 -35.58
C GLU A 68 1.17 22.46 -34.16
N VAL A 69 -0.16 22.45 -34.04
CA VAL A 69 -0.85 22.44 -32.73
C VAL A 69 -0.52 21.18 -31.94
N MET A 70 -0.42 20.02 -32.60
CA MET A 70 -0.09 18.76 -31.96
C MET A 70 1.33 18.75 -31.38
N ILE A 71 2.31 19.31 -32.07
CA ILE A 71 3.70 19.43 -31.57
C ILE A 71 3.74 20.20 -30.26
N GLU A 72 3.07 21.35 -30.21
CA GLU A 72 3.05 22.20 -29.02
C GLU A 72 2.47 21.43 -27.83
N GLY A 73 1.33 20.76 -28.03
CA GLY A 73 0.67 19.99 -26.98
C GLY A 73 1.48 18.79 -26.48
N VAL A 74 2.15 18.08 -27.39
CA VAL A 74 2.98 16.91 -27.05
C VAL A 74 4.23 17.35 -26.30
N ASN A 75 4.96 18.35 -26.79
CA ASN A 75 6.17 18.82 -26.14
C ASN A 75 5.88 19.46 -24.78
N LYS A 76 4.77 20.21 -24.64
CA LYS A 76 4.33 20.73 -23.35
C LYS A 76 4.04 19.61 -22.35
N SER A 77 3.37 18.53 -22.80
CA SER A 77 3.06 17.40 -21.94
C SER A 77 4.31 16.64 -21.51
N LEU A 78 5.31 16.48 -22.39
CA LEU A 78 6.59 15.90 -22.04
C LEU A 78 7.31 16.72 -20.96
N ALA A 79 7.36 18.04 -21.10
CA ALA A 79 7.96 18.93 -20.10
C ALA A 79 7.28 18.80 -18.72
N THR A 80 5.94 18.80 -18.67
CA THR A 80 5.19 18.61 -17.42
C THR A 80 5.47 17.24 -16.78
N ILE A 81 5.64 16.19 -17.57
CA ILE A 81 5.96 14.86 -17.04
C ILE A 81 7.35 14.86 -16.39
N ASP A 82 8.33 15.54 -16.98
CA ASP A 82 9.66 15.62 -16.41
C ASP A 82 9.67 16.46 -15.12
N GLU A 83 8.91 17.56 -15.06
CA GLU A 83 8.70 18.31 -13.80
C GLU A 83 8.11 17.45 -12.67
N ILE A 84 7.11 16.61 -12.98
CA ILE A 84 6.50 15.70 -12.00
C ILE A 84 7.50 14.62 -11.53
N ARG A 85 8.39 14.16 -12.42
CA ARG A 85 9.41 13.15 -12.09
C ARG A 85 10.51 13.71 -11.21
N ASP A 86 10.89 14.96 -11.42
CA ASP A 86 11.90 15.64 -10.63
C ASP A 86 11.37 16.08 -9.26
N PHE A 87 10.05 16.11 -9.08
CA PHE A 87 9.43 16.45 -7.81
C PHE A 87 9.70 15.37 -6.74
N HIS A 88 10.59 15.68 -5.81
CA HIS A 88 10.95 14.79 -4.71
C HIS A 88 9.93 14.85 -3.56
N ILE A 89 9.35 13.70 -3.22
CA ILE A 89 8.48 13.52 -2.04
C ILE A 89 9.30 12.79 -0.97
N ASP A 90 9.47 13.42 0.19
CA ASP A 90 10.12 12.78 1.35
C ASP A 90 9.25 11.63 1.88
N ASN A 91 9.88 10.51 2.24
CA ASN A 91 9.23 9.36 2.88
C ASN A 91 8.61 9.71 4.25
N SER A 92 9.00 10.83 4.85
CA SER A 92 8.36 11.37 6.06
C SER A 92 6.94 11.90 5.81
N ILE A 93 6.58 12.15 4.55
CA ILE A 93 5.26 12.65 4.15
C ILE A 93 4.32 11.44 3.98
N PRO A 94 3.27 11.32 4.79
CA PRO A 94 2.30 10.25 4.60
C PRO A 94 1.61 10.41 3.25
N SER A 95 1.39 9.30 2.56
CA SER A 95 0.52 9.27 1.36
C SER A 95 -0.83 9.91 1.71
N PRO A 96 -1.42 10.75 0.82
CA PRO A 96 -2.67 11.45 1.09
C PRO A 96 -3.88 10.50 0.96
N LEU A 97 -3.90 9.43 1.76
CA LEU A 97 -5.07 8.61 2.01
C LEU A 97 -5.91 9.24 3.12
N TYR A 98 -6.15 10.55 3.02
CA TYR A 98 -6.96 11.27 4.00
C TYR A 98 -8.44 10.90 3.79
N PHE A 99 -8.88 9.89 4.52
CA PHE A 99 -10.28 9.49 4.57
C PHE A 99 -10.95 10.20 5.74
N ASN A 100 -11.86 11.13 5.43
CA ASN A 100 -12.74 11.75 6.42
C ASN A 100 -14.09 11.01 6.42
N PRO A 101 -14.42 10.21 7.46
CA PRO A 101 -15.67 9.47 7.54
C PRO A 101 -16.88 10.35 7.91
N LEU A 102 -16.68 11.64 8.24
CA LEU A 102 -17.75 12.51 8.69
C LEU A 102 -18.64 12.92 7.50
N VAL A 103 -19.92 12.56 7.57
CA VAL A 103 -20.93 13.02 6.62
C VAL A 103 -21.44 14.43 7.00
N PRO A 104 -21.92 15.24 6.03
CA PRO A 104 -22.44 16.57 6.32
C PRO A 104 -23.54 16.56 7.40
N GLY A 105 -23.43 17.46 8.38
CA GLY A 105 -24.41 17.61 9.47
C GLY A 105 -24.13 16.77 10.73
N VAL A 106 -23.09 15.93 10.75
CA VAL A 106 -22.69 15.21 11.97
C VAL A 106 -21.91 16.13 12.90
N ILE A 107 -22.45 16.36 14.09
CA ILE A 107 -21.76 17.04 15.19
C ILE A 107 -21.12 15.97 16.07
N VAL A 108 -19.80 15.94 16.14
CA VAL A 108 -19.06 15.01 17.00
C VAL A 108 -19.04 15.57 18.42
N ASP A 109 -19.44 14.75 19.39
CA ASP A 109 -19.28 15.06 20.80
C ASP A 109 -17.78 15.03 21.15
N THR A 110 -17.17 16.21 21.29
CA THR A 110 -15.75 16.40 21.61
C THR A 110 -15.48 16.45 23.11
N ASN A 111 -16.49 16.27 23.96
CA ASN A 111 -16.30 16.30 25.40
C ASN A 111 -15.46 15.10 25.85
N GLU A 112 -14.37 15.36 26.57
CA GLU A 112 -13.55 14.32 27.18
C GLU A 112 -14.35 13.55 28.24
N LYS A 113 -14.67 12.30 27.94
CA LYS A 113 -15.31 11.38 28.90
C LYS A 113 -14.23 10.48 29.51
N PRO A 114 -14.29 10.20 30.83
CA PRO A 114 -13.36 9.26 31.43
C PRO A 114 -13.58 7.87 30.83
N PHE A 115 -12.49 7.21 30.43
CA PHE A 115 -12.53 5.83 29.98
C PHE A 115 -12.94 4.92 31.15
N ARG A 116 -14.03 4.17 30.98
CA ARG A 116 -14.51 3.18 31.96
C ARG A 116 -14.45 1.79 31.32
N PRO A 117 -13.43 0.97 31.64
CA PRO A 117 -13.36 -0.38 31.10
C PRO A 117 -14.49 -1.23 31.68
N THR A 118 -15.09 -2.08 30.84
CA THR A 118 -16.02 -3.11 31.31
C THR A 118 -15.24 -4.17 32.08
N VAL A 119 -15.53 -4.32 33.38
CA VAL A 119 -14.88 -5.31 34.24
C VAL A 119 -15.76 -6.55 34.35
N PRO A 120 -15.29 -7.73 33.89
CA PRO A 120 -16.06 -8.96 34.07
C PRO A 120 -16.12 -9.34 35.56
N SER A 121 -17.33 -9.64 36.05
CA SER A 121 -17.60 -9.99 37.44
C SER A 121 -17.78 -11.51 37.61
N GLY A 122 -17.53 -12.02 38.83
CA GLY A 122 -17.80 -13.41 39.18
C GLY A 122 -16.80 -14.45 38.64
N ILE A 123 -15.68 -14.03 38.04
CA ILE A 123 -14.67 -14.96 37.54
C ILE A 123 -13.95 -15.64 38.70
N ARG A 124 -14.00 -16.98 38.72
CA ARG A 124 -13.26 -17.81 39.66
C ARG A 124 -12.30 -18.73 38.93
N ARG A 125 -11.18 -19.01 39.58
CA ARG A 125 -10.22 -20.02 39.12
C ARG A 125 -10.90 -21.39 39.05
N PRO A 126 -10.85 -22.08 37.91
CA PRO A 126 -11.31 -23.46 37.81
C PRO A 126 -10.33 -24.41 38.51
N ASN A 127 -10.83 -25.58 38.93
CA ASN A 127 -10.00 -26.63 39.55
C ASN A 127 -8.87 -27.11 38.62
N ASP A 128 -9.18 -27.22 37.32
CA ASP A 128 -8.20 -27.50 36.27
C ASP A 128 -7.88 -26.20 35.52
N ILE A 129 -6.62 -25.80 35.59
CA ILE A 129 -6.13 -24.57 34.97
C ILE A 129 -6.14 -24.64 33.44
N GLU A 130 -6.03 -25.84 32.84
CA GLU A 130 -6.06 -25.98 31.37
C GLU A 130 -7.41 -25.53 30.77
N LYS A 131 -8.50 -25.47 31.56
CA LYS A 131 -9.81 -24.92 31.12
C LYS A 131 -9.77 -23.43 30.77
N VAL A 132 -8.75 -22.72 31.24
CA VAL A 132 -8.55 -21.27 31.03
C VAL A 132 -7.91 -20.99 29.65
N ALA A 133 -7.37 -22.01 28.99
CA ALA A 133 -6.70 -21.99 27.68
C ALA A 133 -7.36 -21.21 26.53
N PHE A 134 -8.68 -21.03 26.59
CA PHE A 134 -9.49 -20.43 25.54
C PHE A 134 -10.35 -19.28 26.08
N TRP A 135 -10.04 -18.78 27.27
CA TRP A 135 -10.77 -17.66 27.86
C TRP A 135 -10.33 -16.33 27.24
N PRO A 136 -11.23 -15.34 27.19
CA PRO A 136 -10.88 -13.98 26.79
C PRO A 136 -9.77 -13.39 27.67
N LEU A 137 -8.92 -12.55 27.09
CA LEU A 137 -7.84 -11.86 27.81
C LEU A 137 -8.36 -11.08 29.03
N THR A 138 -9.55 -10.47 28.92
CA THR A 138 -10.20 -9.73 30.02
C THR A 138 -10.43 -10.62 31.24
N HIS A 139 -10.72 -11.91 31.04
CA HIS A 139 -10.92 -12.85 32.13
C HIS A 139 -9.58 -13.30 32.74
N LEU A 140 -8.57 -13.55 31.90
CA LEU A 140 -7.21 -13.89 32.35
C LEU A 140 -6.60 -12.76 33.18
N ALA A 141 -6.72 -11.52 32.69
CA ALA A 141 -6.27 -10.33 33.39
C ALA A 141 -6.92 -10.23 34.76
N LYS A 142 -8.23 -10.50 34.85
CA LYS A 142 -8.95 -10.45 36.13
C LYS A 142 -8.49 -11.53 37.11
N LEU A 143 -8.18 -12.74 36.65
CA LEU A 143 -7.63 -13.81 37.49
C LEU A 143 -6.27 -13.44 38.10
N ILE A 144 -5.41 -12.77 37.32
CA ILE A 144 -4.09 -12.29 37.78
C ILE A 144 -4.27 -11.11 38.74
N GLU A 145 -5.12 -10.14 38.39
CA GLU A 145 -5.41 -8.96 39.22
C GLU A 145 -5.96 -9.36 40.59
N THR A 146 -6.86 -10.34 40.62
CA THR A 146 -7.43 -10.90 41.86
C THR A 146 -6.53 -11.93 42.54
N ARG A 147 -5.31 -12.15 42.03
CA ARG A 147 -4.29 -13.09 42.54
C ARG A 147 -4.78 -14.54 42.66
N GLN A 148 -5.80 -14.92 41.92
CA GLN A 148 -6.29 -16.29 41.87
C GLN A 148 -5.31 -17.19 41.09
N VAL A 149 -4.60 -16.63 40.11
CA VAL A 149 -3.61 -17.32 39.29
C VAL A 149 -2.38 -16.43 39.12
N SER A 150 -1.19 -17.01 39.16
CA SER A 150 0.06 -16.28 38.88
C SER A 150 0.37 -16.21 37.38
N ALA A 151 1.02 -15.14 36.94
CA ALA A 151 1.53 -15.01 35.56
C ALA A 151 2.52 -16.14 35.20
N ILE A 152 3.37 -16.55 36.15
CA ILE A 152 4.29 -17.70 35.98
C ILE A 152 3.50 -18.99 35.74
N GLU A 153 2.39 -19.16 36.45
CA GLU A 153 1.57 -20.35 36.38
C GLU A 153 0.86 -20.48 35.03
N LEU A 154 0.26 -19.40 34.54
CA LEU A 154 -0.33 -19.36 33.19
C LEU A 154 0.72 -19.60 32.12
N THR A 155 1.89 -18.98 32.26
CA THR A 155 3.00 -19.14 31.32
C THR A 155 3.46 -20.60 31.24
N LYS A 156 3.64 -21.27 32.39
CA LYS A 156 3.98 -22.70 32.43
C LYS A 156 2.91 -23.57 31.79
N MET A 157 1.63 -23.30 32.06
CA MET A 157 0.52 -24.02 31.45
C MET A 157 0.54 -23.90 29.91
N TYR A 158 0.70 -22.70 29.35
CA TYR A 158 0.77 -22.52 27.90
C TYR A 158 2.01 -23.17 27.28
N LEU A 159 3.18 -23.07 27.92
CA LEU A 159 4.39 -23.74 27.45
C LEU A 159 4.22 -25.26 27.40
N ASN A 160 3.61 -25.86 28.41
CA ASN A 160 3.32 -27.30 28.45
C ASN A 160 2.36 -27.71 27.32
N ARG A 161 1.32 -26.90 27.05
CA ARG A 161 0.39 -27.14 25.94
C ARG A 161 1.09 -27.07 24.58
N LEU A 162 1.93 -26.05 24.38
CA LEU A 162 2.72 -25.93 23.15
C LEU A 162 3.62 -27.16 22.96
N GLN A 163 4.33 -27.62 24.00
CA GLN A 163 5.14 -28.83 23.92
C GLN A 163 4.31 -30.08 23.58
N ARG A 164 3.12 -30.23 24.16
CA ARG A 164 2.23 -31.38 23.93
C ARG A 164 1.68 -31.44 22.50
N TYR A 165 1.26 -30.31 21.94
CA TYR A 165 0.53 -30.27 20.67
C TYR A 165 1.36 -29.86 19.46
N ASN A 166 2.56 -29.29 19.65
CA ASN A 166 3.36 -28.79 18.54
C ASN A 166 3.77 -29.88 17.55
N THR A 167 3.99 -31.12 18.00
CA THR A 167 4.37 -32.25 17.12
C THR A 167 3.28 -32.63 16.13
N THR A 168 2.01 -32.35 16.44
CA THR A 168 0.87 -32.65 15.57
C THR A 168 0.48 -31.43 14.73
N LEU A 169 0.44 -30.25 15.34
CA LEU A 169 -0.07 -29.03 14.71
C LEU A 169 1.00 -28.21 13.99
N ASN A 170 2.29 -28.44 14.29
CA ASN A 170 3.45 -27.72 13.74
C ASN A 170 3.27 -26.19 13.74
N CYS A 171 2.72 -25.63 14.83
CA CYS A 171 2.41 -24.20 14.95
C CYS A 171 3.57 -23.34 15.50
N VAL A 172 4.64 -23.95 16.01
CA VAL A 172 5.77 -23.25 16.64
C VAL A 172 7.08 -23.70 16.01
N VAL A 173 7.79 -22.74 15.40
CA VAL A 173 9.13 -22.95 14.84
C VAL A 173 10.19 -22.96 15.96
N THR A 174 10.21 -21.93 16.80
CA THR A 174 11.22 -21.76 17.87
C THR A 174 10.55 -21.51 19.22
N LEU A 175 10.64 -22.48 20.14
CA LEU A 175 10.06 -22.36 21.48
C LEU A 175 11.01 -21.61 22.43
N THR A 176 10.61 -20.42 22.90
CA THR A 176 11.47 -19.53 23.73
C THR A 176 11.16 -19.60 25.23
N THR A 177 11.13 -20.81 25.78
CA THR A 177 10.75 -21.09 27.18
C THR A 177 11.48 -20.22 28.21
N LYS A 178 12.80 -20.06 28.09
CA LYS A 178 13.61 -19.27 29.03
C LYS A 178 13.20 -17.80 29.07
N ARG A 179 12.90 -17.20 27.91
CA ARG A 179 12.48 -15.80 27.81
C ARG A 179 11.08 -15.61 28.40
N ALA A 180 10.15 -16.51 28.07
CA ALA A 180 8.79 -16.47 28.58
C ALA A 180 8.75 -16.53 30.11
N LEU A 181 9.50 -17.45 30.73
CA LEU A 181 9.55 -17.57 32.19
C LEU A 181 10.25 -16.39 32.89
N LYS A 182 11.19 -15.70 32.22
CA LYS A 182 11.84 -14.50 32.77
C LYS A 182 10.91 -13.28 32.79
N GLN A 183 9.95 -13.23 31.87
CA GLN A 183 9.03 -12.10 31.71
C GLN A 183 7.70 -12.27 32.46
N ALA A 184 7.43 -13.48 32.95
CA ALA A 184 6.23 -13.83 33.70
C ALA A 184 6.38 -13.56 35.20
#